data_AF-A0A2N3D151-F1
#
_entry.id   AF-A0A2N3D151-F1
#
_cell.length_a   1.000
_cell.length_b   1.000
_cell.length_c   1.000
_cell.angle_alpha   90.00
_cell.angle_beta   90.00
_cell.angle_gamma   90.00
#
_symmetry.space_group_name_H-M   'P 1'
#
loop_
_entity.id
_entity.type
_entity.pdbx_description
1 polymer ?
#
loop_
_entity_poly.entity_id
_entity_poly.type
_entity_poly.pdbx_seq_one_letter_code
_entity_poly.pdbx_strand_id
1 'polypeptide(L)' 'VTAGEITDATLTLLRNECPGWDYHNLHGLFREYIDADPSRTPANYQNAFIGFVRKYDRDNRHTLRR' A
#
# COMPACT_ATOMS: atom_id res chain seq x y z
N VAL A 1 -5.67 5.21 19.12
CA VAL A 1 -5.11 3.94 18.62
C VAL A 1 -4.89 4.11 17.13
N THR A 2 -3.63 4.18 16.70
CA THR A 2 -3.19 4.43 15.31
C THR A 2 -3.02 3.13 14.52
N ALA A 3 -3.91 2.16 14.75
CA ALA A 3 -3.88 0.88 14.03
C ALA A 3 -4.40 1.13 12.60
N GLY A 4 -3.47 1.18 11.64
CA GLY A 4 -3.81 1.33 10.22
C GLY A 4 -3.42 2.66 9.58
N GLU A 5 -2.62 3.49 10.23
CA GLU A 5 -2.00 4.66 9.58
C GLU A 5 -0.69 4.28 8.89
N ILE A 6 -0.43 4.86 7.71
CA ILE A 6 0.85 4.70 7.02
C ILE A 6 1.80 5.80 7.49
N THR A 7 3.00 5.40 7.91
CA THR A 7 4.01 6.36 8.37
C THR A 7 4.61 7.13 7.20
N ASP A 8 5.09 8.35 7.44
CA ASP A 8 5.77 9.11 6.39
C ASP A 8 7.05 8.40 5.91
N ALA A 9 7.76 7.68 6.78
CA ALA A 9 8.91 6.86 6.40
C ALA A 9 8.52 5.80 5.35
N THR A 10 7.38 5.15 5.53
CA THR A 10 6.84 4.18 4.56
C THR A 10 6.43 4.85 3.25
N LEU A 11 5.77 6.01 3.30
CA LEU A 11 5.41 6.76 2.09
C LEU A 11 6.65 7.24 1.34
N THR A 12 7.67 7.72 2.05
CA THR A 12 8.94 8.16 1.47
C THR A 12 9.68 7.01 0.79
N LEU A 13 9.72 5.84 1.43
CA LEU A 13 10.28 4.62 0.81
C LEU A 13 9.54 4.29 -0.50
N LEU A 14 8.21 4.24 -0.45
CA LEU A 14 7.41 3.88 -1.61
C LEU A 14 7.51 4.90 -2.75
N ARG A 15 7.52 6.21 -2.44
CA ARG A 15 7.75 7.26 -3.43
C ARG A 15 9.08 7.10 -4.17
N ASN A 16 10.11 6.59 -3.49
CA ASN A 16 11.41 6.33 -4.09
C ASN A 16 11.43 5.04 -4.93
N GLU A 17 10.77 3.97 -4.47
CA GLU A 17 10.81 2.66 -5.13
C GLU A 17 9.76 2.48 -6.25
N CYS A 18 8.55 2.99 -6.03
CA CYS A 18 7.37 2.82 -6.89
C CYS A 18 6.73 4.18 -7.23
N PRO A 19 7.43 5.10 -7.92
CA PRO A 19 6.93 6.45 -8.16
C PRO A 19 5.70 6.50 -9.08
N GLY A 20 4.87 7.55 -8.93
CA GLY A 20 3.75 7.85 -9.82
C GLY A 20 2.38 7.35 -9.37
N TRP A 21 2.31 6.59 -8.28
CA TRP A 21 1.04 6.13 -7.72
C TRP A 21 0.39 7.12 -6.75
N ASP A 22 -0.94 7.06 -6.67
CA ASP A 22 -1.71 7.68 -5.59
C ASP A 22 -1.73 6.74 -4.36
N TYR A 23 -0.88 7.05 -3.39
CA TYR A 23 -0.75 6.26 -2.16
C TYR A 23 -1.95 6.34 -1.24
N HIS A 24 -2.74 7.41 -1.32
CA HIS A 24 -3.96 7.52 -0.54
C HIS A 24 -5.01 6.54 -1.08
N ASN A 25 -5.16 6.49 -2.41
CA ASN A 25 -6.02 5.51 -3.07
C ASN A 25 -5.55 4.06 -2.80
N LEU A 26 -4.25 3.79 -2.94
CA LEU A 26 -3.70 2.46 -2.64
C LEU A 26 -3.89 2.05 -1.18
N HIS A 27 -3.81 2.99 -0.23
CA HIS A 27 -4.09 2.72 1.17
C HIS A 27 -5.57 2.37 1.40
N GLY A 28 -6.48 3.08 0.72
CA GLY A 28 -7.92 2.73 0.71
C GLY A 28 -8.16 1.31 0.21
N LEU A 29 -7.64 0.96 -0.96
CA LEU A 29 -7.75 -0.39 -1.55
C LEU A 29 -7.16 -1.47 -0.63
N PHE A 30 -6.03 -1.19 0.01
CA PHE A 30 -5.42 -2.11 0.96
C PHE A 30 -6.30 -2.34 2.19
N ARG A 31 -6.96 -1.28 2.68
CA ARG A 31 -7.87 -1.34 3.82
C ARG A 31 -9.11 -2.16 3.50
N GLU A 32 -9.72 -1.93 2.34
CA GLU A 32 -10.82 -2.76 1.83
C GLU A 32 -10.42 -4.23 1.69
N TYR A 33 -9.20 -4.51 1.22
CA TYR A 33 -8.68 -5.87 1.09
C TYR A 33 -8.52 -6.61 2.44
N ILE A 34 -8.14 -5.90 3.51
CA ILE A 34 -8.06 -6.44 4.87
C ILE A 34 -9.46 -6.57 5.48
N ASP A 35 -10.29 -5.52 5.38
CA ASP A 35 -11.63 -5.51 5.97
C ASP A 35 -12.55 -6.59 5.38
N ALA A 36 -12.29 -7.00 4.13
CA ALA A 36 -12.99 -8.12 3.49
C ALA A 36 -12.77 -9.48 4.19
N ASP A 37 -11.68 -9.64 4.96
CA ASP A 37 -11.36 -10.89 5.64
C ASP A 37 -10.49 -10.61 6.88
N PRO A 38 -11.06 -10.71 8.10
CA PRO A 38 -10.35 -10.36 9.34
C PRO A 38 -9.11 -11.22 9.60
N SER A 39 -9.02 -12.41 9.00
CA SER A 39 -7.82 -13.26 9.09
C SER A 39 -6.60 -12.65 8.39
N ARG A 40 -6.80 -11.64 7.53
CA ARG A 40 -5.75 -10.90 6.82
C ARG A 40 -5.16 -9.75 7.63
N THR A 41 -5.62 -9.52 8.85
CA THR A 41 -5.08 -8.49 9.73
C THR A 41 -3.57 -8.68 9.90
N PRO A 42 -2.73 -7.79 9.38
CA PRO A 42 -1.30 -8.01 9.37
C PRO A 42 -0.68 -7.73 10.74
N ALA A 43 0.27 -8.56 11.17
CA ALA A 43 1.04 -8.33 12.38
C ALA A 43 1.91 -7.05 12.31
N ASN A 44 2.33 -6.66 11.10
CA ASN A 44 2.99 -5.39 10.83
C ASN A 44 2.33 -4.69 9.64
N TYR A 45 1.55 -3.65 9.93
CA TYR A 45 0.77 -2.92 8.94
C TYR A 45 1.63 -2.24 7.87
N GLN A 46 2.78 -1.68 8.25
CA GLN A 46 3.67 -0.99 7.31
C GLN A 46 4.28 -1.96 6.30
N ASN A 47 4.83 -3.09 6.77
CA ASN A 47 5.43 -4.09 5.88
C ASN A 47 4.40 -4.72 4.94
N ALA A 48 3.20 -4.97 5.43
CA ALA A 48 2.11 -5.49 4.62
C ALA A 48 1.69 -4.50 3.52
N PHE A 49 1.56 -3.21 3.86
CA PHE A 49 1.25 -2.18 2.87
C PHE A 49 2.37 -2.03 1.83
N ILE A 50 3.64 -2.04 2.24
CA ILE A 50 4.79 -2.00 1.31
C ILE A 50 4.72 -3.17 0.32
N GLY A 51 4.45 -4.39 0.82
CA GLY A 51 4.31 -5.58 -0.02
C GLY A 51 3.15 -5.47 -1.01
N PHE A 52 2.00 -4.95 -0.55
CA PHE A 52 0.83 -4.68 -1.40
C PHE A 52 1.16 -3.71 -2.53
N VAL A 53 1.78 -2.57 -2.22
CA VAL A 53 2.13 -1.55 -3.22
C VAL A 53 3.17 -2.07 -4.21
N ARG A 54 4.22 -2.77 -3.77
CA ARG A 54 5.21 -3.39 -4.67
C ARG A 54 4.58 -4.40 -5.62
N LYS A 55 3.61 -5.19 -5.14
CA LYS A 55 2.84 -6.09 -6.00
C LYS A 55 1.99 -5.31 -7.00
N TYR A 56 1.25 -4.30 -6.53
CA TYR A 56 0.41 -3.46 -7.38
C TYR A 56 1.23 -2.76 -8.46
N ASP A 57 2.39 -2.18 -8.12
CA ASP A 57 3.30 -1.55 -9.05
C ASP A 57 3.75 -2.53 -10.14
N ARG A 58 4.29 -3.69 -9.76
CA ARG A 58 4.70 -4.71 -10.74
C ARG A 58 3.57 -5.10 -11.69
N ASP A 59 2.35 -5.24 -11.17
CA ASP A 59 1.20 -5.69 -11.95
C ASP A 59 0.62 -4.56 -12.84
N ASN A 60 0.70 -3.29 -12.40
CA ASN A 60 -0.02 -2.17 -13.03
C ASN A 60 0.87 -1.06 -13.58
N ARG A 61 2.19 -1.07 -13.37
CA ARG A 61 3.09 0.03 -13.76
C ARG A 61 3.02 0.39 -15.25
N HIS A 62 2.61 -0.55 -16.09
CA HIS A 62 2.36 -0.30 -17.50
C HIS A 62 1.18 0.67 -17.76
N THR A 63 0.25 0.84 -16.81
CA THR A 63 -0.90 1.74 -16.90
C THR A 63 -0.58 3.18 -16.49
N LEU A 64 0.56 3.43 -15.82
CA LEU A 64 1.02 4.78 -15.45
C LEU A 64 1.43 5.63 -16.66
N ARG A 65 1.51 5.05 -17.86
CA ARG A 65 1.74 5.81 -19.10
C ARG A 65 0.40 6.29 -19.66
N ARG A 66 0.06 7.55 -19.42
CA ARG A 66 -0.69 8.37 -20.37
C ARG A 66 -0.31 9.84 -20.28
#